data_AF-A0A7S2MR25-F1
#
_entry.id   AF-A0A7S2MR25-F1
#
_cell.length_a   1.000
_cell.length_b   1.000
_cell.length_c   1.000
_cell.angle_alpha   90.00
_cell.angle_beta   90.00
_cell.angle_gamma   90.00
#
_symmetry.space_group_name_H-M   'P 1'
#
loop_
_entity.id
_entity.type
_entity.pdbx_description
1 polymer ?
#
loop_
_entity_poly.entity_id
_entity_poly.type
_entity_poly.pdbx_seq_one_letter_code
_entity_poly.pdbx_strand_id
1 'polypeptide(L)'
;TNGAAEALIKLTALEDNVFINWELSDDGVDALSNELNLSSLGLMMAPIKIVAGEKPKYILSLNAYVSDFQSVFGSLQGDATGVRFEYSIYVKKKGNNRPFFMVIEALSSIDTFDPVQGSVPATTVTHSRTSNMLSISSSTWEANVHLFNKNTTLSVEKEWVTATDEVIWLNGVSDQVFYDSGLTLQQPLNATLKSSTGFFTFAPFVKDIETPVHVLVYEEPIDFVVMPWSNLETLPNPPVWLPGIKSQIYSNVASLSAALIASGQQEPLLDMFIYGKYPDNPRLYLNYEIPKHMIPDLEKLIGLRDEYHIVPMAMTATSKSKYMMSIGLITKVSTVYDSSSFQQVDWSVYVEDKSGKIFLYQFHKEQSAFGLDIEKSPPIRNPAVTFTISNSDDHLDVFIKNTGLEVSFSIPMVKATKNVRLSNEWVYAHDRVYGKKGVYDNLYYNGQLWNAAVIPVQSSRVMSKIVASWSNFVNENPFEVFYFNADVVDIRNPWLNLEEI
;
A
#
# COMPACT_ATOMS: atom_id res chain seq x y z
N THR A 1 -28.68 2.75 -9.34
CA THR A 1 -27.58 3.59 -8.82
C THR A 1 -26.30 3.03 -9.40
N ASN A 2 -25.70 3.77 -10.34
CA ASN A 2 -24.54 3.35 -11.14
C ASN A 2 -23.24 3.56 -10.35
N GLY A 3 -23.10 2.87 -9.22
CA GLY A 3 -21.82 2.74 -8.51
C GLY A 3 -21.34 1.32 -8.73
N ALA A 4 -20.80 1.02 -9.91
CA ALA A 4 -20.07 -0.24 -10.06
C ALA A 4 -18.79 -0.09 -9.24
N ALA A 5 -18.61 -0.95 -8.23
CA ALA A 5 -17.35 -1.03 -7.52
C ALA A 5 -16.23 -1.30 -8.55
N GLU A 6 -15.12 -0.59 -8.43
CA GLU A 6 -13.96 -0.82 -9.28
C GLU A 6 -13.42 -2.23 -9.04
N ALA A 7 -12.92 -2.89 -10.08
CA ALA A 7 -12.34 -4.21 -9.90
C ALA A 7 -10.97 -4.10 -9.22
N LEU A 8 -10.75 -4.93 -8.21
CA LEU A 8 -9.49 -5.06 -7.51
C LEU A 8 -8.89 -6.42 -7.84
N ILE A 9 -7.62 -6.44 -8.22
CA ILE A 9 -6.91 -7.66 -8.60
C ILE A 9 -5.70 -7.79 -7.69
N LYS A 10 -5.64 -8.85 -6.88
CA LYS A 10 -4.42 -9.22 -6.17
C LYS A 10 -3.44 -9.82 -7.18
N LEU A 11 -2.20 -9.36 -7.13
CA LEU A 11 -1.07 -9.93 -7.87
C LEU A 11 0.07 -10.14 -6.89
N THR A 12 0.74 -11.28 -7.00
CA THR A 12 1.99 -11.57 -6.29
C THR A 12 3.10 -11.62 -7.33
N ALA A 13 4.07 -10.73 -7.21
CA ALA A 13 5.35 -10.94 -7.84
C ALA A 13 6.10 -11.95 -6.95
N LEU A 14 6.36 -13.15 -7.47
CA LEU A 14 6.97 -14.25 -6.72
C LEU A 14 8.42 -13.91 -6.33
N GLU A 15 9.15 -14.88 -5.77
CA GLU A 15 10.55 -14.71 -5.41
C GLU A 15 11.42 -14.25 -6.61
N ASP A 16 12.54 -13.60 -6.29
CA ASP A 16 13.59 -13.21 -7.24
C ASP A 16 13.22 -12.10 -8.24
N ASN A 17 12.45 -11.11 -7.82
CA ASN A 17 12.12 -9.96 -8.68
C ASN A 17 13.38 -9.13 -8.98
N VAL A 18 13.69 -8.91 -10.26
CA VAL A 18 14.88 -8.18 -10.71
C VAL A 18 14.49 -6.82 -11.27
N PHE A 19 15.16 -5.76 -10.80
CA PHE A 19 15.08 -4.42 -11.35
C PHE A 19 16.46 -3.99 -11.85
N ILE A 20 16.63 -3.84 -13.16
CA ILE A 20 17.85 -3.30 -13.77
C ILE A 20 17.60 -1.86 -14.17
N ASN A 21 18.41 -0.94 -13.65
CA ASN A 21 18.19 0.50 -13.75
C ASN A 21 19.36 1.17 -14.46
N TRP A 22 19.14 1.68 -15.67
CA TRP A 22 20.15 2.40 -16.45
C TRP A 22 19.92 3.90 -16.42
N GLU A 23 21.00 4.69 -16.35
CA GLU A 23 20.94 6.14 -16.53
C GLU A 23 20.73 6.45 -18.01
N LEU A 24 19.73 7.27 -18.32
CA LEU A 24 19.57 7.85 -19.66
C LEU A 24 20.69 8.86 -19.93
N SER A 25 21.20 8.90 -21.15
CA SER A 25 22.10 9.97 -21.59
C SER A 25 21.32 11.29 -21.74
N ASP A 26 21.98 12.44 -21.66
CA ASP A 26 21.31 13.74 -21.81
C ASP A 26 20.55 13.83 -23.15
N ASP A 27 21.18 13.43 -24.25
CA ASP A 27 20.53 13.35 -25.57
C ASP A 27 19.43 12.27 -25.60
N GLY A 28 19.63 11.16 -24.87
CA GLY A 28 18.67 10.07 -24.75
C GLY A 28 17.38 10.47 -24.03
N VAL A 29 17.45 11.41 -23.07
CA VAL A 29 16.28 11.98 -22.40
C VAL A 29 15.41 12.70 -23.43
N ASP A 30 15.98 13.64 -24.18
CA ASP A 30 15.22 14.41 -25.16
C ASP A 30 14.70 13.51 -26.31
N ALA A 31 15.55 12.59 -26.81
CA ALA A 31 15.18 11.68 -27.88
C ALA A 31 14.04 10.74 -27.48
N LEU A 32 14.14 10.06 -26.32
CA LEU A 32 13.10 9.15 -25.85
C LEU A 32 11.81 9.90 -25.50
N SER A 33 11.90 11.09 -24.88
CA SER A 33 10.72 11.91 -24.58
C SER A 33 9.96 12.31 -25.85
N ASN A 34 10.69 12.59 -26.94
CA ASN A 34 10.10 12.91 -28.24
C ASN A 34 9.50 11.66 -28.90
N GLU A 35 10.21 10.53 -28.87
CA GLU A 35 9.74 9.26 -29.43
C GLU A 35 8.43 8.80 -28.79
N LEU A 36 8.33 8.90 -27.46
CA LEU A 36 7.14 8.54 -26.70
C LEU A 36 6.05 9.64 -26.72
N ASN A 37 6.33 10.79 -27.34
CA ASN A 37 5.41 11.93 -27.44
C ASN A 37 4.81 12.36 -26.08
N LEU A 38 5.63 12.39 -25.02
CA LEU A 38 5.15 12.63 -23.65
C LEU A 38 4.42 13.97 -23.49
N SER A 39 4.83 14.99 -24.25
CA SER A 39 4.23 16.32 -24.20
C SER A 39 2.75 16.33 -24.61
N SER A 40 2.35 15.45 -25.54
CA SER A 40 0.95 15.31 -25.97
C SER A 40 0.05 14.72 -24.88
N LEU A 41 0.65 13.97 -23.94
CA LEU A 41 -0.02 13.39 -22.77
C LEU A 41 -0.01 14.35 -21.56
N GLY A 42 0.59 15.54 -21.69
CA GLY A 42 0.79 16.44 -20.56
C GLY A 42 1.84 15.93 -19.55
N LEU A 43 2.72 15.04 -20.02
CA LEU A 43 3.78 14.41 -19.24
C LEU A 43 5.15 14.99 -19.63
N MET A 44 6.09 14.86 -18.72
CA MET A 44 7.51 15.15 -18.94
C MET A 44 8.34 14.16 -18.14
N MET A 45 9.52 13.78 -18.63
CA MET A 45 10.42 12.93 -17.87
C MET A 45 10.77 13.56 -16.52
N ALA A 46 10.88 12.72 -15.50
CA ALA A 46 11.21 13.10 -14.14
C ALA A 46 12.47 12.35 -13.71
N PRO A 47 13.49 13.04 -13.17
CA PRO A 47 14.58 12.34 -12.53
C PRO A 47 14.09 11.77 -11.19
N ILE A 48 14.61 10.63 -10.78
CA ILE A 48 14.22 9.94 -9.55
C ILE A 48 15.43 9.45 -8.77
N LYS A 49 15.26 9.31 -7.45
CA LYS A 49 16.18 8.55 -6.59
C LYS A 49 15.60 7.17 -6.35
N ILE A 50 16.38 6.14 -6.65
CA ILE A 50 16.07 4.73 -6.41
C ILE A 50 16.62 4.30 -5.04
N VAL A 51 17.83 4.71 -4.70
CA VAL A 51 18.51 4.34 -3.45
C VAL A 51 18.67 5.55 -2.53
N ALA A 52 18.52 5.35 -1.22
CA ALA A 52 18.61 6.41 -0.23
C ALA A 52 19.95 7.16 -0.29
N GLY A 53 19.88 8.49 -0.26
CA GLY A 53 21.04 9.39 -0.22
C GLY A 53 21.66 9.72 -1.58
N GLU A 54 21.15 9.17 -2.68
CA GLU A 54 21.67 9.49 -4.02
C GLU A 54 21.11 10.79 -4.60
N LYS A 55 21.72 11.24 -5.70
CA LYS A 55 21.19 12.35 -6.52
C LYS A 55 20.17 11.80 -7.51
N PRO A 56 19.05 12.52 -7.76
CA PRO A 56 18.08 12.10 -8.77
C PRO A 56 18.70 11.97 -10.16
N LYS A 57 18.28 10.94 -10.92
CA LYS A 57 18.73 10.67 -12.30
C LYS A 57 17.54 10.32 -13.19
N TYR A 58 17.68 10.55 -14.50
CA TYR A 58 16.73 10.02 -15.47
C TYR A 58 17.05 8.55 -15.71
N ILE A 59 16.08 7.68 -15.39
CA ILE A 59 16.29 6.23 -15.38
C ILE A 59 15.37 5.55 -16.38
N LEU A 60 15.93 4.57 -17.10
CA LEU A 60 15.20 3.49 -17.74
C LEU A 60 15.32 2.24 -16.85
N SER A 61 14.19 1.67 -16.45
CA SER A 61 14.11 0.47 -15.63
C SER A 61 13.58 -0.71 -16.44
N LEU A 62 14.22 -1.87 -16.31
CA LEU A 62 13.65 -3.17 -16.67
C LEU A 62 13.26 -3.89 -15.38
N ASN A 63 11.97 -4.17 -15.24
CA ASN A 63 11.44 -5.01 -14.17
C ASN A 63 11.20 -6.41 -14.75
N ALA A 64 11.88 -7.42 -14.22
CA ALA A 64 11.72 -8.81 -14.63
C ALA A 64 11.28 -9.64 -13.43
N TYR A 65 10.11 -10.26 -13.51
CA TYR A 65 9.53 -11.01 -12.40
C TYR A 65 8.67 -12.17 -12.90
N VAL A 66 8.44 -13.13 -12.01
CA VAL A 66 7.41 -14.16 -12.19
C VAL A 66 6.19 -13.72 -11.40
N SER A 67 5.02 -13.67 -12.02
CA SER A 67 3.78 -13.29 -11.35
C SER A 67 2.78 -14.43 -11.35
N ASP A 68 2.04 -14.59 -10.25
CA ASP A 68 0.85 -15.43 -10.20
C ASP A 68 -0.36 -14.69 -10.79
N PHE A 69 -0.60 -14.87 -12.09
CA PHE A 69 -1.88 -14.42 -12.65
C PHE A 69 -2.95 -15.44 -12.26
N GLN A 70 -3.49 -15.35 -11.03
CA GLN A 70 -4.79 -15.98 -10.77
C GLN A 70 -5.77 -15.43 -11.81
N SER A 71 -6.29 -16.32 -12.64
CA SER A 71 -6.67 -16.04 -14.02
C SER A 71 -7.83 -15.04 -14.14
N VAL A 72 -7.48 -13.75 -14.23
CA VAL A 72 -8.38 -12.64 -14.63
C VAL A 72 -9.06 -12.95 -15.99
N PHE A 73 -8.48 -13.86 -16.80
CA PHE A 73 -8.90 -14.19 -18.16
C PHE A 73 -9.34 -15.65 -18.41
N GLY A 74 -9.66 -16.43 -17.37
CA GLY A 74 -10.52 -17.60 -17.54
C GLY A 74 -9.86 -18.94 -17.84
N SER A 75 -8.68 -19.24 -17.29
CA SER A 75 -8.39 -20.65 -17.00
C SER A 75 -9.05 -21.00 -15.67
N LEU A 76 -10.28 -21.54 -15.75
CA LEU A 76 -10.99 -22.20 -14.65
C LEU A 76 -10.26 -23.45 -14.09
N GLN A 77 -9.00 -23.66 -14.47
CA GLN A 77 -8.11 -24.72 -13.99
C GLN A 77 -6.64 -24.26 -14.10
N GLY A 78 -6.03 -23.88 -12.98
CA GLY A 78 -4.57 -23.90 -12.81
C GLY A 78 -3.90 -22.56 -12.50
N ASP A 79 -2.86 -22.66 -11.66
CA ASP A 79 -1.89 -21.62 -11.30
C ASP A 79 -1.12 -21.16 -12.55
N ALA A 80 -1.68 -20.21 -13.30
CA ALA A 80 -0.99 -19.60 -14.43
C ALA A 80 0.07 -18.62 -13.90
N THR A 81 1.26 -19.16 -13.63
CA THR A 81 2.46 -18.33 -13.42
C THR A 81 3.03 -17.91 -14.76
N GLY A 82 3.41 -16.64 -14.87
CA GLY A 82 3.98 -16.06 -16.08
C GLY A 82 5.21 -15.21 -15.77
N VAL A 83 6.21 -15.25 -16.64
CA VAL A 83 7.34 -14.32 -16.60
C VAL A 83 6.91 -13.03 -17.28
N ARG A 84 7.14 -11.89 -16.63
CA ARG A 84 6.80 -10.56 -17.14
C ARG A 84 8.00 -9.63 -17.08
N PHE A 85 8.28 -9.00 -18.21
CA PHE A 85 9.30 -7.96 -18.35
C PHE A 85 8.61 -6.63 -18.66
N GLU A 86 8.90 -5.58 -17.89
CA GLU A 86 8.38 -4.24 -18.12
C GLU A 86 9.54 -3.25 -18.26
N TYR A 87 9.64 -2.62 -19.42
CA TYR A 87 10.48 -1.45 -19.61
C TYR A 87 9.70 -0.21 -19.22
N SER A 88 10.36 0.65 -18.47
CA SER A 88 9.70 1.76 -17.82
C SER A 88 10.61 2.95 -17.60
N ILE A 89 9.99 4.13 -17.56
CA ILE A 89 10.62 5.40 -17.23
C ILE A 89 9.82 6.11 -16.15
N TYR A 90 10.39 7.20 -15.62
CA TYR A 90 9.72 8.04 -14.62
C TYR A 90 9.29 9.34 -15.26
N VAL A 91 8.02 9.70 -15.05
CA VAL A 91 7.40 10.90 -15.63
C VAL A 91 6.71 11.71 -14.55
N LYS A 92 6.43 12.97 -14.81
CA LYS A 92 5.60 13.81 -13.95
C LYS A 92 4.54 14.52 -14.79
N LYS A 93 3.36 14.69 -14.19
CA LYS A 93 2.26 15.46 -14.78
C LYS A 93 2.57 16.95 -14.67
N LYS A 94 2.18 17.75 -15.66
CA LYS A 94 2.33 19.22 -15.59
C LYS A 94 1.69 19.78 -14.32
N GLY A 95 2.46 20.54 -13.52
CA GLY A 95 1.99 21.11 -12.25
C GLY A 95 2.07 20.16 -11.04
N ASN A 96 2.50 18.92 -11.25
CA ASN A 96 2.79 17.96 -10.19
C ASN A 96 4.30 17.67 -10.18
N ASN A 97 4.94 17.81 -9.02
CA ASN A 97 6.37 17.54 -8.87
C ASN A 97 6.67 16.08 -8.49
N ARG A 98 5.64 15.29 -8.21
CA ARG A 98 5.77 13.87 -7.90
C ARG A 98 6.06 13.07 -9.19
N PRO A 99 7.08 12.20 -9.19
CA PRO A 99 7.30 11.25 -10.27
C PRO A 99 6.28 10.10 -10.21
N PHE A 100 5.97 9.56 -11.37
CA PHE A 100 5.10 8.43 -11.63
C PHE A 100 5.83 7.44 -12.52
N PHE A 101 5.55 6.16 -12.31
CA PHE A 101 6.07 5.07 -13.10
C PHE A 101 5.30 4.98 -14.41
N MET A 102 5.99 4.89 -15.54
CA MET A 102 5.38 4.77 -16.86
C MET A 102 5.92 3.54 -17.58
N VAL A 103 5.04 2.59 -17.90
CA VAL A 103 5.38 1.42 -18.71
C VAL A 103 5.38 1.83 -20.18
N ILE A 104 6.52 1.61 -20.85
CA ILE A 104 6.73 1.94 -22.26
C ILE A 104 6.73 0.70 -23.15
N GLU A 105 7.04 -0.47 -22.58
CA GLU A 105 6.93 -1.77 -23.25
C GLU A 105 6.75 -2.86 -22.19
N ALA A 106 5.86 -3.81 -22.45
CA ALA A 106 5.65 -4.97 -21.60
C ALA A 106 5.72 -6.25 -22.45
N LEU A 107 6.45 -7.24 -21.96
CA LEU A 107 6.57 -8.58 -22.55
C LEU A 107 6.13 -9.60 -21.50
N SER A 108 5.48 -10.67 -21.94
CA SER A 108 4.96 -11.71 -21.05
C SER A 108 5.14 -13.09 -21.67
N SER A 109 5.39 -14.11 -20.87
CA SER A 109 5.44 -15.52 -21.32
C SER A 109 4.06 -16.14 -21.53
N ILE A 110 3.00 -15.43 -21.16
CA ILE A 110 1.60 -15.80 -21.34
C ILE A 110 0.84 -14.65 -22.02
N ASP A 111 -0.32 -14.96 -22.60
CA ASP A 111 -1.21 -13.93 -23.14
C ASP A 111 -1.67 -13.00 -22.00
N THR A 112 -1.58 -11.70 -22.24
CA THR A 112 -1.95 -10.67 -21.27
C THR A 112 -2.85 -9.62 -21.91
N PHE A 113 -3.29 -8.66 -21.10
CA PHE A 113 -4.07 -7.54 -21.56
C PHE A 113 -3.48 -6.24 -21.03
N ASP A 114 -3.32 -5.24 -21.91
CA ASP A 114 -2.88 -3.89 -21.56
C ASP A 114 -3.80 -2.82 -22.19
N PRO A 115 -3.84 -1.58 -21.68
CA PRO A 115 -4.72 -0.55 -22.20
C PRO A 115 -4.29 0.03 -23.54
N VAL A 116 -3.07 -0.24 -24.01
CA VAL A 116 -2.49 0.32 -25.25
C VAL A 116 -2.89 -0.51 -26.46
N GLN A 117 -2.68 -1.83 -26.38
CA GLN A 117 -2.87 -2.78 -27.47
C GLN A 117 -4.12 -3.65 -27.29
N GLY A 118 -4.66 -3.70 -26.08
CA GLY A 118 -5.72 -4.62 -25.73
C GLY A 118 -5.13 -6.00 -25.43
N SER A 119 -5.39 -6.99 -26.29
CA SER A 119 -4.82 -8.33 -26.14
C SER A 119 -3.35 -8.33 -26.57
N VAL A 120 -2.46 -8.74 -25.68
CA VAL A 120 -1.01 -8.86 -25.92
C VAL A 120 -0.64 -10.34 -25.93
N PRO A 121 -0.25 -10.90 -27.09
CA PRO A 121 0.14 -12.31 -27.17
C PRO A 121 1.38 -12.63 -26.33
N ALA A 122 1.48 -13.89 -25.90
CA ALA A 122 2.67 -14.42 -25.28
C ALA A 122 3.91 -14.22 -26.18
N THR A 123 5.02 -13.91 -25.53
CA THR A 123 6.34 -13.71 -26.11
C THR A 123 7.34 -14.66 -25.45
N THR A 124 8.52 -14.82 -26.05
CA THR A 124 9.59 -15.59 -25.43
C THR A 124 10.32 -14.70 -24.43
N VAL A 125 9.96 -14.85 -23.15
CA VAL A 125 10.72 -14.34 -22.02
C VAL A 125 10.97 -15.45 -21.01
N THR A 126 12.15 -15.46 -20.40
CA THR A 126 12.52 -16.45 -19.39
C THR A 126 13.13 -15.78 -18.16
N HIS A 127 12.89 -16.39 -17.01
CA HIS A 127 13.42 -15.98 -15.72
C HIS A 127 13.79 -17.24 -14.95
N SER A 128 15.07 -17.41 -14.63
CA SER A 128 15.53 -18.61 -13.95
C SER A 128 16.64 -18.30 -12.95
N ARG A 129 16.59 -18.98 -11.80
CA ARG A 129 17.62 -18.90 -10.77
C ARG A 129 18.48 -20.15 -10.76
N THR A 130 19.79 -19.93 -10.75
CA THR A 130 20.76 -20.88 -10.22
C THR A 130 21.31 -20.35 -8.89
N SER A 131 22.08 -21.16 -8.15
CA SER A 131 22.55 -20.82 -6.78
C SER A 131 22.93 -19.34 -6.56
N ASN A 132 23.76 -18.77 -7.42
CA ASN A 132 24.29 -17.40 -7.28
C ASN A 132 24.05 -16.51 -8.50
N MET A 133 23.16 -16.89 -9.41
CA MET A 133 22.93 -16.17 -10.65
C MET A 133 21.47 -16.26 -11.06
N LEU A 134 20.90 -15.09 -11.41
CA LEU A 134 19.62 -14.98 -12.11
C LEU A 134 19.90 -14.78 -13.59
N SER A 135 19.29 -15.61 -14.42
CA SER A 135 19.33 -15.52 -15.87
C SER A 135 17.96 -15.07 -16.36
N ILE A 136 17.94 -13.91 -17.02
CA ILE A 136 16.74 -13.33 -17.61
C ILE A 136 16.96 -13.15 -19.11
N SER A 137 16.00 -13.52 -19.94
CA SER A 137 16.13 -13.36 -21.39
C SER A 137 14.80 -13.09 -22.09
N SER A 138 14.90 -12.46 -23.24
CA SER A 138 13.85 -12.29 -24.25
C SER A 138 14.32 -12.89 -25.59
N SER A 139 13.54 -12.70 -26.66
CA SER A 139 13.94 -13.10 -28.02
C SER A 139 15.13 -12.31 -28.58
N THR A 140 15.42 -11.12 -28.06
CA THR A 140 16.44 -10.20 -28.60
C THR A 140 17.55 -9.84 -27.60
N TRP A 141 17.39 -10.19 -26.33
CA TRP A 141 18.30 -9.78 -25.27
C TRP A 141 18.38 -10.83 -24.16
N GLU A 142 19.57 -11.05 -23.61
CA GLU A 142 19.81 -11.92 -22.46
C GLU A 142 20.73 -11.22 -21.47
N ALA A 143 20.46 -11.39 -20.17
CA ALA A 143 21.31 -10.92 -19.09
C ALA A 143 21.50 -11.97 -18.01
N ASN A 144 22.70 -11.97 -17.44
CA ASN A 144 23.04 -12.75 -16.26
C ASN A 144 23.37 -11.79 -15.10
N VAL A 145 22.54 -11.83 -14.06
CA VAL A 145 22.66 -11.05 -12.84
C VAL A 145 23.33 -11.91 -11.78
N HIS A 146 24.53 -11.51 -11.36
CA HIS A 146 25.25 -12.14 -10.29
C HIS A 146 24.77 -11.64 -8.93
N LEU A 147 24.35 -12.57 -8.08
CA LEU A 147 23.96 -12.32 -6.69
C LEU A 147 25.24 -12.37 -5.83
N PHE A 148 26.08 -11.32 -5.88
CA PHE A 148 27.21 -11.22 -4.95
C PHE A 148 26.73 -11.02 -3.52
N ASN A 149 27.54 -11.46 -2.54
CA ASN A 149 27.43 -11.17 -1.11
C ASN A 149 25.99 -10.82 -0.67
N LYS A 150 25.19 -11.84 -0.34
CA LYS A 150 23.82 -11.70 0.23
C LYS A 150 23.72 -10.72 1.43
N ASN A 151 24.84 -10.20 1.93
CA ASN A 151 24.95 -9.28 3.03
C ASN A 151 24.95 -7.78 2.62
N THR A 152 24.99 -7.44 1.32
CA THR A 152 24.86 -6.05 0.86
C THR A 152 23.45 -5.79 0.35
N THR A 153 22.59 -5.40 1.28
CA THR A 153 21.25 -4.90 0.99
C THR A 153 21.27 -3.38 0.80
N LEU A 154 20.30 -2.85 0.04
CA LEU A 154 20.14 -1.41 -0.17
C LEU A 154 18.87 -0.90 0.49
N SER A 155 18.96 0.30 1.07
CA SER A 155 17.77 1.06 1.45
C SER A 155 17.24 1.77 0.22
N VAL A 156 16.09 1.32 -0.29
CA VAL A 156 15.39 2.01 -1.38
C VAL A 156 14.82 3.35 -0.92
N GLU A 157 14.76 4.32 -1.82
CA GLU A 157 14.20 5.64 -1.53
C GLU A 157 12.67 5.62 -1.67
N LYS A 158 11.98 6.34 -0.77
CA LYS A 158 10.51 6.39 -0.75
C LYS A 158 9.94 6.94 -2.05
N GLU A 159 10.65 7.89 -2.67
CA GLU A 159 10.27 8.49 -3.94
C GLU A 159 10.08 7.42 -5.03
N TRP A 160 10.99 6.44 -5.12
CA TRP A 160 10.92 5.35 -6.09
C TRP A 160 9.73 4.43 -5.85
N VAL A 161 9.54 3.97 -4.60
CA VAL A 161 8.40 3.12 -4.26
C VAL A 161 7.09 3.85 -4.54
N THR A 162 6.97 5.12 -4.13
CA THR A 162 5.72 5.87 -4.36
C THR A 162 5.53 6.33 -5.81
N ALA A 163 6.52 6.17 -6.70
CA ALA A 163 6.30 6.38 -8.12
C ALA A 163 5.40 5.28 -8.71
N THR A 164 5.34 4.09 -8.11
CA THR A 164 4.52 2.96 -8.60
C THR A 164 3.06 3.03 -8.15
N ASP A 165 2.68 3.93 -7.23
CA ASP A 165 1.29 4.14 -6.81
C ASP A 165 0.32 4.36 -7.98
N GLU A 166 0.83 4.95 -9.07
CA GLU A 166 0.10 5.13 -10.31
C GLU A 166 1.02 4.74 -11.47
N VAL A 167 0.65 3.66 -12.17
CA VAL A 167 1.38 3.13 -13.33
C VAL A 167 0.72 3.66 -14.60
N ILE A 168 1.43 4.51 -15.34
CA ILE A 168 0.93 5.16 -16.55
C ILE A 168 1.35 4.36 -17.79
N TRP A 169 0.45 4.23 -18.76
CA TRP A 169 0.69 3.60 -20.04
C TRP A 169 0.87 4.64 -21.16
N LEU A 170 1.38 4.21 -22.33
CA LEU A 170 1.68 5.10 -23.47
C LEU A 170 0.48 5.91 -24.00
N ASN A 171 -0.75 5.52 -23.70
CA ASN A 171 -1.95 6.27 -24.06
C ASN A 171 -2.49 7.16 -22.93
N GLY A 172 -1.74 7.31 -21.83
CA GLY A 172 -2.11 8.09 -20.66
C GLY A 172 -3.10 7.41 -19.70
N VAL A 173 -3.55 6.18 -20.02
CA VAL A 173 -4.34 5.37 -19.08
C VAL A 173 -3.45 4.98 -17.91
N SER A 174 -4.01 4.92 -16.71
CA SER A 174 -3.24 4.57 -15.52
C SER A 174 -3.91 3.54 -14.62
N ASP A 175 -3.12 2.61 -14.12
CA ASP A 175 -3.49 1.71 -13.05
C ASP A 175 -3.15 2.36 -11.70
N GLN A 176 -3.96 2.10 -10.68
CA GLN A 176 -3.61 2.45 -9.31
C GLN A 176 -3.11 1.21 -8.59
N VAL A 177 -1.97 1.33 -7.91
CA VAL A 177 -1.32 0.20 -7.23
C VAL A 177 -1.30 0.44 -5.73
N PHE A 178 -1.62 -0.61 -4.99
CA PHE A 178 -1.54 -0.70 -3.55
C PHE A 178 -0.60 -1.85 -3.20
N TYR A 179 0.21 -1.69 -2.17
CA TYR A 179 1.20 -2.66 -1.71
C TYR A 179 1.18 -2.73 -0.18
N ASP A 180 1.69 -3.83 0.37
CA ASP A 180 2.03 -3.90 1.78
C ASP A 180 3.43 -3.32 2.02
N SER A 181 3.93 -3.40 3.25
CA SER A 181 5.28 -2.91 3.53
C SER A 181 6.37 -3.72 2.85
N GLY A 182 6.11 -4.90 2.31
CA GLY A 182 7.08 -5.77 1.65
C GLY A 182 7.97 -5.03 0.67
N LEU A 183 7.39 -4.23 -0.24
CA LEU A 183 8.16 -3.44 -1.22
C LEU A 183 9.12 -2.42 -0.56
N THR A 184 8.76 -1.91 0.61
CA THR A 184 9.50 -0.85 1.33
C THR A 184 10.43 -1.37 2.44
N LEU A 185 10.10 -2.52 3.03
CA LEU A 185 10.82 -3.15 4.14
C LEU A 185 11.89 -4.10 3.64
N GLN A 186 11.56 -4.85 2.59
CA GLN A 186 12.53 -5.73 1.97
C GLN A 186 13.64 -4.84 1.42
N GLN A 187 14.83 -5.01 1.97
CA GLN A 187 16.01 -4.33 1.45
C GLN A 187 16.54 -5.21 0.33
N PRO A 188 16.35 -4.84 -0.94
CA PRO A 188 16.79 -5.69 -2.04
C PRO A 188 18.31 -5.87 -1.99
N LEU A 189 18.76 -7.01 -2.50
CA LEU A 189 20.18 -7.25 -2.72
C LEU A 189 20.70 -6.28 -3.78
N ASN A 190 21.89 -5.73 -3.53
CA ASN A 190 22.65 -5.05 -4.56
C ASN A 190 23.38 -6.10 -5.41
N ALA A 191 22.81 -6.42 -6.57
CA ALA A 191 23.40 -7.38 -7.48
C ALA A 191 24.30 -6.69 -8.53
N THR A 192 24.98 -7.48 -9.36
CA THR A 192 25.79 -6.96 -10.45
C THR A 192 25.38 -7.61 -11.76
N LEU A 193 25.17 -6.79 -12.79
CA LEU A 193 25.02 -7.28 -14.16
C LEU A 193 26.38 -7.80 -14.63
N LYS A 194 26.52 -9.11 -14.84
CA LYS A 194 27.80 -9.73 -15.18
C LYS A 194 28.05 -9.77 -16.68
N SER A 195 26.98 -9.98 -17.43
CA SER A 195 27.00 -9.99 -18.88
C SER A 195 25.61 -9.69 -19.38
N SER A 196 25.54 -8.92 -20.46
CA SER A 196 24.35 -8.79 -21.29
C SER A 196 24.75 -9.03 -22.74
N THR A 197 23.93 -9.79 -23.47
CA THR A 197 24.13 -10.04 -24.90
C THR A 197 22.85 -9.71 -25.66
N GLY A 198 23.01 -9.21 -26.88
CA GLY A 198 21.89 -8.73 -27.70
C GLY A 198 21.58 -7.25 -27.46
N PHE A 199 20.46 -6.80 -28.03
CA PHE A 199 20.04 -5.41 -27.98
C PHE A 199 18.53 -5.37 -27.69
N PHE A 200 18.14 -4.62 -26.66
CA PHE A 200 16.74 -4.23 -26.49
C PHE A 200 16.49 -2.88 -27.14
N THR A 201 15.22 -2.62 -27.49
CA THR A 201 14.76 -1.46 -28.27
C THR A 201 15.29 -0.12 -27.75
N PHE A 202 15.38 0.02 -26.43
CA PHE A 202 15.75 1.27 -25.76
C PHE A 202 17.25 1.42 -25.45
N ALA A 203 18.10 0.47 -25.85
CA ALA A 203 19.55 0.55 -25.65
C ALA A 203 20.20 1.83 -26.21
N PRO A 204 19.75 2.43 -27.33
CA PRO A 204 20.32 3.67 -27.84
C PRO A 204 20.15 4.90 -26.94
N PHE A 205 19.21 4.89 -25.99
CA PHE A 205 18.95 6.05 -25.11
C PHE A 205 19.77 6.04 -23.82
N VAL A 206 20.26 4.87 -23.42
CA VAL A 206 21.01 4.73 -22.16
C VAL A 206 22.45 5.21 -22.32
N LYS A 207 23.01 5.73 -21.24
CA LYS A 207 24.38 6.25 -21.19
C LYS A 207 25.43 5.16 -21.30
N ASP A 208 25.20 4.04 -20.62
CA ASP A 208 26.05 2.85 -20.65
C ASP A 208 25.17 1.64 -20.40
N ILE A 209 25.09 0.75 -21.40
CA ILE A 209 24.26 -0.45 -21.37
C ILE A 209 24.88 -1.57 -20.51
N GLU A 210 26.20 -1.62 -20.43
CA GLU A 210 26.94 -2.68 -19.73
C GLU A 210 27.01 -2.40 -18.22
N THR A 211 26.92 -1.13 -17.82
CA THR A 211 26.98 -0.71 -16.42
C THR A 211 25.68 -0.02 -15.97
N PRO A 212 24.62 -0.77 -15.60
CA PRO A 212 23.46 -0.17 -14.95
C PRO A 212 23.86 0.52 -13.65
N VAL A 213 23.12 1.56 -13.28
CA VAL A 213 23.34 2.30 -12.02
C VAL A 213 23.05 1.39 -10.82
N HIS A 214 21.95 0.63 -10.90
CA HIS A 214 21.52 -0.30 -9.86
C HIS A 214 20.97 -1.57 -10.48
N VAL A 215 21.30 -2.72 -9.88
CA VAL A 215 20.59 -3.98 -10.09
C VAL A 215 20.04 -4.42 -8.74
N LEU A 216 18.73 -4.29 -8.56
CA LEU A 216 18.06 -4.64 -7.32
C LEU A 216 17.40 -6.01 -7.48
N VAL A 217 17.58 -6.88 -6.49
CA VAL A 217 16.92 -8.19 -6.46
C VAL A 217 16.17 -8.34 -5.15
N TYR A 218 14.84 -8.50 -5.23
CA TYR A 218 14.00 -8.86 -4.10
C TYR A 218 13.88 -10.38 -4.06
N GLU A 219 14.46 -11.00 -3.02
CA GLU A 219 14.44 -12.46 -2.89
C GLU A 219 13.07 -12.98 -2.46
N GLU A 220 12.30 -12.19 -1.71
CA GLU A 220 10.97 -12.58 -1.22
C GLU A 220 9.87 -12.13 -2.20
N PRO A 221 8.69 -12.77 -2.15
CA PRO A 221 7.53 -12.31 -2.90
C PRO A 221 7.10 -10.90 -2.48
N ILE A 222 6.45 -10.21 -3.40
CA ILE A 222 5.86 -8.89 -3.17
C ILE A 222 4.40 -8.95 -3.59
N ASP A 223 3.50 -8.69 -2.64
CA ASP A 223 2.06 -8.64 -2.88
C ASP A 223 1.62 -7.22 -3.26
N PHE A 224 0.77 -7.14 -4.27
CA PHE A 224 0.14 -5.92 -4.74
C PHE A 224 -1.35 -6.12 -4.96
N VAL A 225 -2.10 -5.05 -4.83
CA VAL A 225 -3.45 -4.94 -5.38
C VAL A 225 -3.46 -3.87 -6.44
N VAL A 226 -4.00 -4.19 -7.61
CA VAL A 226 -4.12 -3.27 -8.73
C VAL A 226 -5.59 -2.95 -8.97
N MET A 227 -5.88 -1.66 -9.11
CA MET A 227 -7.12 -1.15 -9.68
C MET A 227 -6.83 -0.68 -11.11
N PRO A 228 -7.16 -1.51 -12.12
CA PRO A 228 -6.76 -1.26 -13.49
C PRO A 228 -7.56 -0.12 -14.13
N TRP A 229 -6.86 0.72 -14.89
CA TRP A 229 -7.41 1.82 -15.67
C TRP A 229 -8.30 2.75 -14.84
N SER A 230 -7.79 3.09 -13.66
CA SER A 230 -8.41 3.91 -12.64
C SER A 230 -8.77 5.33 -13.10
N ASN A 231 -8.07 5.86 -14.11
CA ASN A 231 -8.26 7.24 -14.56
C ASN A 231 -9.17 7.41 -15.79
N LEU A 232 -9.78 6.35 -16.33
CA LEU A 232 -10.47 6.39 -17.62
C LEU A 232 -11.56 7.46 -17.72
N GLU A 233 -12.30 7.70 -16.64
CA GLU A 233 -13.38 8.71 -16.61
C GLU A 233 -12.84 10.15 -16.65
N THR A 234 -11.59 10.33 -16.22
CA THR A 234 -10.93 11.64 -16.13
C THR A 234 -9.95 11.89 -17.29
N LEU A 235 -9.67 10.86 -18.08
CA LEU A 235 -8.78 10.96 -19.23
C LEU A 235 -9.48 11.79 -20.33
N PRO A 236 -8.84 12.83 -20.90
CA PRO A 236 -9.52 13.70 -21.88
C PRO A 236 -9.95 12.98 -23.16
N ASN A 237 -9.19 11.99 -23.61
CA ASN A 237 -9.41 11.26 -24.86
C ASN A 237 -9.05 9.77 -24.68
N PRO A 238 -9.80 9.00 -23.89
CA PRO A 238 -9.54 7.57 -23.76
C PRO A 238 -9.77 6.86 -25.10
N PRO A 239 -9.03 5.78 -25.41
CA PRO A 239 -9.34 4.95 -26.57
C PRO A 239 -10.81 4.49 -26.53
N VAL A 240 -11.55 4.71 -27.62
CA VAL A 240 -13.02 4.53 -27.65
C VAL A 240 -13.46 3.11 -27.28
N TRP A 241 -12.62 2.11 -27.58
CA TRP A 241 -12.88 0.71 -27.25
C TRP A 241 -12.68 0.38 -25.77
N LEU A 242 -11.84 1.14 -25.06
CA LEU A 242 -11.32 0.78 -23.75
C LEU A 242 -12.38 0.80 -22.63
N PRO A 243 -13.32 1.77 -22.56
CA PRO A 243 -14.41 1.70 -21.58
C PRO A 243 -15.29 0.46 -21.73
N GLY A 244 -15.61 0.07 -22.97
CA GLY A 244 -16.40 -1.13 -23.26
C GLY A 244 -15.67 -2.40 -22.84
N ILE A 245 -14.36 -2.46 -23.11
CA ILE A 245 -13.53 -3.58 -22.69
C ILE A 245 -13.35 -3.60 -21.17
N LYS A 246 -13.15 -2.45 -20.49
CA LYS A 246 -13.08 -2.36 -19.02
C LYS A 246 -14.33 -2.97 -18.42
N SER A 247 -15.48 -2.52 -18.88
CA SER A 247 -16.77 -3.02 -18.42
C SER A 247 -16.89 -4.53 -18.66
N GLN A 248 -16.56 -5.02 -19.85
CA GLN A 248 -16.69 -6.46 -20.15
C GLN A 248 -15.75 -7.33 -19.33
N ILE A 249 -14.45 -7.03 -19.34
CA ILE A 249 -13.43 -7.84 -18.66
C ILE A 249 -13.65 -7.76 -17.15
N TYR A 250 -13.66 -6.56 -16.59
CA TYR A 250 -13.61 -6.41 -15.15
C TYR A 250 -14.96 -6.66 -14.47
N SER A 251 -16.10 -6.53 -15.17
CA SER A 251 -17.37 -7.02 -14.61
C SER A 251 -17.39 -8.55 -14.53
N ASN A 252 -16.79 -9.26 -15.49
CA ASN A 252 -16.68 -10.71 -15.44
C ASN A 252 -15.74 -11.15 -14.32
N VAL A 253 -14.60 -10.47 -14.15
CA VAL A 253 -13.65 -10.70 -13.05
C VAL A 253 -14.34 -10.48 -11.71
N ALA A 254 -15.02 -9.34 -11.53
CA ALA A 254 -15.75 -9.05 -10.30
C ALA A 254 -16.85 -10.08 -10.03
N SER A 255 -17.59 -10.52 -11.06
CA SER A 255 -18.64 -11.54 -10.92
C SER A 255 -18.06 -12.91 -10.55
N LEU A 256 -16.95 -13.31 -11.16
CA LEU A 256 -16.26 -14.57 -10.85
C LEU A 256 -15.69 -14.53 -9.44
N SER A 257 -14.98 -13.46 -9.07
CA SER A 257 -14.46 -13.29 -7.72
C SER A 257 -15.58 -13.29 -6.69
N ALA A 258 -16.71 -12.63 -6.94
CA ALA A 258 -17.87 -12.70 -6.05
C ALA A 258 -18.39 -14.13 -5.88
N ALA A 259 -18.42 -14.94 -6.95
CA ALA A 259 -18.82 -16.34 -6.87
C ALA A 259 -17.81 -17.22 -6.11
N LEU A 260 -16.50 -17.00 -6.32
CA LEU A 260 -15.42 -17.70 -5.62
C LEU A 260 -15.38 -17.32 -4.14
N ILE A 261 -15.60 -16.05 -3.79
CA ILE A 261 -15.74 -15.59 -2.40
C ILE A 261 -16.98 -16.24 -1.76
N ALA A 262 -18.12 -16.26 -2.45
CA ALA A 262 -19.34 -16.88 -1.94
C ALA A 262 -19.20 -18.40 -1.72
N SER A 263 -18.30 -19.07 -2.45
CA SER A 263 -17.99 -20.48 -2.27
C SER A 263 -16.82 -20.76 -1.32
N GLY A 264 -16.16 -19.72 -0.79
CA GLY A 264 -14.98 -19.83 0.08
C GLY A 264 -13.71 -20.28 -0.65
N GLN A 265 -13.63 -20.08 -1.97
CA GLN A 265 -12.47 -20.44 -2.80
C GLN A 265 -11.51 -19.27 -3.05
N GLN A 266 -11.92 -18.04 -2.72
CA GLN A 266 -11.11 -16.84 -2.87
C GLN A 266 -11.41 -15.89 -1.71
N GLU A 267 -10.38 -15.22 -1.20
CA GLU A 267 -10.54 -14.15 -0.21
C GLU A 267 -11.04 -12.85 -0.84
N PRO A 268 -11.93 -12.09 -0.16
CA PRO A 268 -12.42 -10.82 -0.68
C PRO A 268 -11.35 -9.73 -0.64
N LEU A 269 -11.39 -8.81 -1.61
CA LEU A 269 -10.69 -7.53 -1.56
C LEU A 269 -11.72 -6.41 -1.45
N LEU A 270 -11.59 -5.58 -0.42
CA LEU A 270 -12.50 -4.47 -0.15
C LEU A 270 -11.72 -3.15 -0.23
N ASP A 271 -12.13 -2.27 -1.13
CA ASP A 271 -11.63 -0.89 -1.13
C ASP A 271 -12.25 -0.10 0.02
N MET A 272 -11.38 0.59 0.75
CA MET A 272 -11.76 1.41 1.88
C MET A 272 -11.17 2.80 1.71
N PHE A 273 -12.05 3.79 1.62
CA PHE A 273 -11.65 5.19 1.58
C PHE A 273 -11.67 5.74 2.99
N ILE A 274 -10.48 6.03 3.51
CA ILE A 274 -10.31 6.67 4.81
C ILE A 274 -10.19 8.17 4.59
N TYR A 275 -11.29 8.87 4.87
CA TYR A 275 -11.29 10.33 4.92
C TYR A 275 -10.57 10.75 6.19
N GLY A 276 -9.62 11.65 6.03
CA GLY A 276 -8.69 11.96 7.10
C GLY A 276 -8.05 13.33 7.00
N LYS A 277 -8.27 14.08 5.91
CA LYS A 277 -7.65 15.37 5.72
C LYS A 277 -8.16 16.39 6.72
N TYR A 278 -7.27 16.78 7.63
CA TYR A 278 -7.43 17.93 8.49
C TYR A 278 -7.61 19.23 7.66
N PRO A 279 -8.50 20.17 8.05
CA PRO A 279 -9.38 20.15 9.24
C PRO A 279 -10.79 19.58 9.00
N ASP A 280 -11.13 19.23 7.75
CA ASP A 280 -12.52 19.00 7.33
C ASP A 280 -13.08 17.67 7.87
N ASN A 281 -12.28 16.60 7.78
CA ASN A 281 -12.61 15.26 8.31
C ASN A 281 -11.38 14.68 9.02
N PRO A 282 -11.08 15.12 10.25
CA PRO A 282 -9.81 14.80 10.89
C PRO A 282 -9.72 13.32 11.25
N ARG A 283 -8.80 12.59 10.61
CA ARG A 283 -8.27 11.33 11.12
C ARG A 283 -7.25 11.65 12.20
N LEU A 284 -7.43 11.10 13.40
CA LEU A 284 -6.68 11.46 14.60
C LEU A 284 -6.23 10.20 15.34
N TYR A 285 -5.03 10.24 15.91
CA TYR A 285 -4.58 9.24 16.87
C TYR A 285 -4.22 9.90 18.20
N LEU A 286 -4.74 9.33 19.29
CA LEU A 286 -4.31 9.63 20.66
C LEU A 286 -3.55 8.43 21.19
N ASN A 287 -2.26 8.58 21.46
CA ASN A 287 -1.39 7.48 21.88
C ASN A 287 -1.05 7.66 23.35
N TYR A 288 -1.51 6.75 24.19
CA TYR A 288 -1.29 6.78 25.63
C TYR A 288 -0.22 5.78 26.04
N GLU A 289 0.72 6.20 26.87
CA GLU A 289 1.77 5.31 27.40
C GLU A 289 1.17 4.31 28.39
N ILE A 290 1.50 3.04 28.18
CA ILE A 290 1.21 1.92 29.08
C ILE A 290 2.42 1.76 30.02
N PRO A 291 2.25 1.91 31.34
CA PRO A 291 3.33 1.61 32.29
C PRO A 291 3.79 0.16 32.15
N LYS A 292 5.11 -0.07 32.03
CA LYS A 292 5.66 -1.41 31.73
C LYS A 292 5.17 -2.52 32.68
N HIS A 293 4.93 -2.20 33.95
CA HIS A 293 4.47 -3.17 34.94
C HIS A 293 3.00 -3.62 34.75
N MET A 294 2.21 -2.88 33.97
CA MET A 294 0.80 -3.18 33.69
C MET A 294 0.62 -4.06 32.44
N ILE A 295 1.67 -4.27 31.65
CA ILE A 295 1.60 -5.00 30.37
C ILE A 295 1.04 -6.42 30.55
N PRO A 296 1.54 -7.28 31.47
CA PRO A 296 1.02 -8.64 31.59
C PRO A 296 -0.46 -8.71 31.94
N ASP A 297 -0.94 -7.78 32.78
CA ASP A 297 -2.34 -7.70 33.16
C ASP A 297 -3.21 -7.19 32.00
N LEU A 298 -2.69 -6.27 31.17
CA LEU A 298 -3.38 -5.80 29.97
C LEU A 298 -3.48 -6.91 28.92
N GLU A 299 -2.39 -7.63 28.65
CA GLU A 299 -2.36 -8.78 27.73
C GLU A 299 -3.41 -9.82 28.11
N LYS A 300 -3.49 -10.14 29.41
CA LYS A 300 -4.52 -11.02 29.95
C LYS A 300 -5.93 -10.45 29.80
N LEU A 301 -6.13 -9.15 30.06
CA LEU A 301 -7.43 -8.50 29.94
C LEU A 301 -7.96 -8.52 28.50
N ILE A 302 -7.10 -8.23 27.52
CA ILE A 302 -7.50 -8.18 26.11
C ILE A 302 -7.56 -9.58 25.47
N GLY A 303 -7.16 -10.63 26.20
CA GLY A 303 -7.15 -12.00 25.70
C GLY A 303 -6.13 -12.22 24.60
N LEU A 304 -4.95 -11.62 24.75
CA LEU A 304 -3.84 -11.79 23.81
C LEU A 304 -3.36 -13.25 23.85
N ARG A 305 -3.04 -13.82 22.68
CA ARG A 305 -2.52 -15.20 22.57
C ARG A 305 -1.12 -15.28 23.17
N ASP A 306 -0.75 -16.43 23.74
CA ASP A 306 0.51 -16.63 24.46
C ASP A 306 1.77 -16.39 23.60
N GLU A 307 1.64 -16.51 22.28
CA GLU A 307 2.70 -16.25 21.30
C GLU A 307 2.87 -14.78 20.91
N TYR A 308 2.01 -13.89 21.40
CA TYR A 308 2.06 -12.45 21.11
C TYR A 308 2.36 -11.68 22.38
N HIS A 309 3.19 -10.64 22.25
CA HIS A 309 3.53 -9.76 23.36
C HIS A 309 3.47 -8.29 22.95
N ILE A 310 3.00 -7.41 23.84
CA ILE A 310 2.97 -5.97 23.58
C ILE A 310 4.41 -5.44 23.53
N VAL A 311 4.73 -4.72 22.46
CA VAL A 311 6.06 -4.14 22.20
C VAL A 311 6.04 -2.62 22.15
N PRO A 312 7.17 -1.94 22.45
CA PRO A 312 7.24 -0.50 22.30
C PRO A 312 7.28 -0.10 20.83
N MET A 313 6.59 0.98 20.48
CA MET A 313 6.47 1.49 19.11
C MET A 313 6.73 3.00 19.08
N ALA A 314 7.45 3.48 18.06
CA ALA A 314 7.51 4.91 17.75
C ALA A 314 6.37 5.23 16.77
N MET A 315 5.55 6.26 17.04
CA MET A 315 4.42 6.60 16.16
C MET A 315 4.84 7.50 15.00
N THR A 316 5.79 8.40 15.26
CA THR A 316 6.32 9.34 14.29
C THR A 316 7.83 9.17 14.14
N ALA A 317 8.39 9.60 13.02
CA ALA A 317 9.83 9.49 12.74
C ALA A 317 10.73 10.21 13.76
N THR A 318 10.15 11.04 14.63
CA THR A 318 10.85 11.77 15.68
C THR A 318 10.47 11.34 17.10
N SER A 319 9.47 10.49 17.27
CA SER A 319 9.05 10.05 18.60
C SER A 319 9.89 8.90 19.12
N LYS A 320 9.94 8.78 20.44
CA LYS A 320 10.63 7.67 21.11
C LYS A 320 9.70 6.47 21.16
N SER A 321 10.25 5.27 20.98
CA SER A 321 9.47 4.04 21.13
C SER A 321 8.99 3.86 22.57
N LYS A 322 7.70 3.55 22.73
CA LYS A 322 7.02 3.36 24.02
C LYS A 322 5.95 2.28 23.89
N TYR A 323 5.62 1.62 24.99
CA TYR A 323 4.42 0.78 25.04
C TYR A 323 3.21 1.69 24.98
N MET A 324 2.39 1.55 23.96
CA MET A 324 1.27 2.45 23.72
C MET A 324 -0.04 1.71 23.56
N MET A 325 -1.08 2.31 24.10
CA MET A 325 -2.45 2.08 23.69
C MET A 325 -2.88 3.25 22.81
N SER A 326 -3.24 2.96 21.58
CA SER A 326 -3.64 3.96 20.60
C SER A 326 -5.16 3.99 20.48
N ILE A 327 -5.71 5.21 20.45
CA ILE A 327 -7.11 5.46 20.12
C ILE A 327 -7.13 6.14 18.75
N GLY A 328 -7.57 5.41 17.73
CA GLY A 328 -7.75 5.93 16.38
C GLY A 328 -9.17 6.44 16.19
N LEU A 329 -9.34 7.71 15.81
CA LEU A 329 -10.62 8.26 15.32
C LEU A 329 -10.53 8.41 13.81
N ILE A 330 -11.45 7.76 13.10
CA ILE A 330 -11.38 7.58 11.66
C ILE A 330 -12.76 7.78 11.04
N THR A 331 -12.84 8.60 9.99
CA THR A 331 -14.01 8.63 9.10
C THR A 331 -13.76 7.68 7.93
N LYS A 332 -14.68 6.75 7.69
CA LYS A 332 -14.59 5.76 6.62
C LYS A 332 -15.76 5.89 5.67
N VAL A 333 -15.53 5.71 4.38
CA VAL A 333 -16.58 5.34 3.42
C VAL A 333 -16.24 3.95 2.91
N SER A 334 -17.24 3.09 2.95
CA SER A 334 -17.18 1.79 2.30
C SER A 334 -18.09 1.82 1.08
N THR A 335 -17.53 1.47 -0.07
CA THR A 335 -18.25 1.23 -1.33
C THR A 335 -19.16 0.00 -1.24
N VAL A 336 -18.91 -0.90 -0.28
CA VAL A 336 -19.59 -2.19 -0.14
C VAL A 336 -21.01 -2.07 0.43
N TYR A 337 -21.25 -1.17 1.38
CA TYR A 337 -22.49 -1.19 2.18
C TYR A 337 -23.49 -0.09 1.86
N ASP A 338 -23.02 1.12 1.50
CA ASP A 338 -23.91 2.29 1.46
C ASP A 338 -23.37 3.48 0.65
N SER A 339 -22.05 3.64 0.46
CA SER A 339 -21.41 4.92 0.07
C SER A 339 -21.59 6.06 1.08
N SER A 340 -22.41 5.91 2.14
CA SER A 340 -22.36 6.83 3.27
C SER A 340 -21.07 6.68 4.08
N SER A 341 -20.58 7.83 4.54
CA SER A 341 -19.48 7.89 5.49
C SER A 341 -19.95 7.54 6.90
N PHE A 342 -19.15 6.79 7.64
CA PHE A 342 -19.36 6.53 9.06
C PHE A 342 -18.11 6.86 9.87
N GLN A 343 -18.30 7.17 11.15
CA GLN A 343 -17.23 7.41 12.09
C GLN A 343 -16.91 6.12 12.81
N GLN A 344 -15.63 5.85 13.02
CA GLN A 344 -15.10 4.74 13.79
C GLN A 344 -14.14 5.28 14.84
N VAL A 345 -14.19 4.69 16.03
CA VAL A 345 -13.11 4.74 17.00
C VAL A 345 -12.59 3.33 17.24
N ASP A 346 -11.27 3.15 17.29
CA ASP A 346 -10.63 1.89 17.63
C ASP A 346 -9.60 2.05 18.73
N TRP A 347 -9.49 1.00 19.55
CA TRP A 347 -8.43 0.86 20.55
C TRP A 347 -7.52 -0.27 20.13
N SER A 348 -6.24 0.03 20.11
CA SER A 348 -5.21 -0.88 19.64
C SER A 348 -3.95 -0.81 20.48
N VAL A 349 -3.18 -1.90 20.43
CA VAL A 349 -1.81 -2.00 20.92
C VAL A 349 -0.93 -2.56 19.80
N TYR A 350 0.39 -2.46 19.94
CA TYR A 350 1.35 -3.03 19.01
C TYR A 350 1.92 -4.29 19.63
N VAL A 351 1.90 -5.39 18.89
CA VAL A 351 2.35 -6.68 19.39
C VAL A 351 3.34 -7.31 18.42
N GLU A 352 4.23 -8.12 18.96
CA GLU A 352 5.22 -8.90 18.22
C GLU A 352 4.91 -10.39 18.38
N ASP A 353 5.06 -11.16 17.30
CA ASP A 353 4.98 -12.62 17.35
C ASP A 353 6.36 -13.28 17.57
N LYS A 354 6.36 -14.62 17.65
CA LYS A 354 7.59 -15.43 17.81
C LYS A 354 8.62 -15.24 16.69
N SER A 355 8.24 -14.72 15.53
CA SER A 355 9.15 -14.45 14.41
C SER A 355 9.79 -13.06 14.49
N GLY A 356 9.35 -12.21 15.43
CA GLY A 356 9.76 -10.82 15.52
C GLY A 356 8.95 -9.89 14.62
N LYS A 357 7.87 -10.37 14.00
CA LYS A 357 7.00 -9.52 13.18
C LYS A 357 6.08 -8.72 14.09
N ILE A 358 6.08 -7.40 13.91
CA ILE A 358 5.24 -6.48 14.65
C ILE A 358 3.97 -6.17 13.86
N PHE A 359 2.82 -6.12 14.53
CA PHE A 359 1.53 -5.78 13.94
C PHE A 359 0.61 -5.05 14.91
N LEU A 360 -0.46 -4.47 14.38
CA LEU A 360 -1.49 -3.78 15.13
C LEU A 360 -2.50 -4.80 15.67
N TYR A 361 -2.71 -4.81 16.98
CA TYR A 361 -3.75 -5.61 17.63
C TYR A 361 -4.90 -4.70 18.07
N GLN A 362 -5.99 -4.74 17.34
CA GLN A 362 -7.23 -4.01 17.62
C GLN A 362 -8.13 -4.83 18.53
N PHE A 363 -8.26 -4.43 19.81
CA PHE A 363 -9.00 -5.19 20.81
C PHE A 363 -10.38 -4.61 21.14
N HIS A 364 -10.68 -3.40 20.69
CA HIS A 364 -12.00 -2.79 20.83
C HIS A 364 -12.27 -1.78 19.71
N LYS A 365 -13.55 -1.61 19.35
CA LYS A 365 -14.00 -0.64 18.36
C LYS A 365 -15.44 -0.21 18.58
N GLU A 366 -15.76 1.02 18.20
CA GLU A 366 -17.12 1.54 18.11
C GLU A 366 -17.31 2.31 16.81
N GLN A 367 -18.55 2.32 16.29
CA GLN A 367 -18.88 2.92 14.99
C GLN A 367 -20.21 3.67 15.07
N SER A 368 -20.35 4.77 14.32
CA SER A 368 -21.54 5.63 14.32
C SER A 368 -22.67 5.13 13.41
N ALA A 369 -22.38 4.22 12.48
CA ALA A 369 -23.33 3.69 11.53
C ALA A 369 -23.13 2.19 11.34
N PHE A 370 -23.93 1.61 10.43
CA PHE A 370 -23.85 0.19 10.09
C PHE A 370 -22.45 -0.17 9.56
N GLY A 371 -21.85 -1.17 10.20
CA GLY A 371 -20.63 -1.82 9.75
C GLY A 371 -20.64 -3.28 10.19
N LEU A 372 -19.99 -4.16 9.43
CA LEU A 372 -19.78 -5.53 9.87
C LEU A 372 -18.82 -5.54 11.07
N ASP A 373 -19.37 -5.83 12.25
CA ASP A 373 -18.58 -6.18 13.43
C ASP A 373 -18.63 -7.70 13.66
N ILE A 374 -17.72 -8.40 13.01
CA ILE A 374 -17.58 -9.84 13.06
C ILE A 374 -17.07 -10.40 14.40
N GLU A 375 -16.52 -9.55 15.29
CA GLU A 375 -16.19 -10.02 16.64
C GLU A 375 -17.46 -10.38 17.41
N LYS A 376 -18.63 -9.95 16.91
CA LYS A 376 -19.94 -10.25 17.45
C LYS A 376 -20.62 -11.33 16.60
N SER A 377 -21.16 -12.34 17.27
CA SER A 377 -21.97 -13.39 16.65
C SER A 377 -23.42 -13.28 17.15
N PRO A 378 -24.41 -13.17 16.27
CA PRO A 378 -24.26 -12.98 14.81
C PRO A 378 -23.63 -11.60 14.51
N PRO A 379 -23.01 -11.39 13.33
CA PRO A 379 -22.52 -10.10 12.89
C PRO A 379 -23.72 -9.16 12.64
N ILE A 380 -24.34 -8.70 13.73
CA ILE A 380 -25.58 -7.93 13.77
C ILE A 380 -25.37 -6.73 14.67
N ARG A 381 -25.94 -5.60 14.22
CA ARG A 381 -26.19 -4.32 14.90
C ARG A 381 -25.35 -4.09 16.15
N ASN A 382 -24.35 -3.22 16.02
CA ASN A 382 -23.88 -2.52 17.20
C ASN A 382 -25.10 -1.77 17.82
N PRO A 383 -25.29 -1.80 19.15
CA PRO A 383 -26.40 -1.12 19.84
C PRO A 383 -26.33 0.39 19.62
N ALA A 384 -27.28 1.15 20.19
CA ALA A 384 -27.33 2.61 20.11
C ALA A 384 -26.08 3.28 20.73
N VAL A 385 -24.95 3.26 20.00
CA VAL A 385 -23.77 4.05 20.31
C VAL A 385 -24.17 5.49 20.07
N THR A 386 -24.14 6.30 21.13
CA THR A 386 -24.21 7.74 20.95
C THR A 386 -22.84 8.18 20.49
N PHE A 387 -22.73 8.56 19.22
CA PHE A 387 -21.50 9.07 18.63
C PHE A 387 -21.73 10.53 18.24
N THR A 388 -21.01 11.44 18.84
CA THR A 388 -21.07 12.87 18.52
C THR A 388 -19.67 13.38 18.26
N ILE A 389 -19.49 13.99 17.10
CA ILE A 389 -18.30 14.76 16.77
C ILE A 389 -18.78 16.18 16.49
N SER A 390 -18.27 17.15 17.23
CA SER A 390 -18.48 18.56 16.94
C SER A 390 -17.13 19.21 16.66
N ASN A 391 -17.06 19.87 15.51
CA ASN A 391 -15.88 20.61 15.09
C ASN A 391 -16.15 22.10 15.29
N SER A 392 -15.26 22.78 16.00
CA SER A 392 -15.23 24.23 16.16
C SER A 392 -13.88 24.76 15.66
N ASP A 393 -13.77 26.08 15.46
CA ASP A 393 -12.51 26.70 15.03
C ASP A 393 -11.35 26.43 16.02
N ASP A 394 -11.68 26.17 17.29
CA ASP A 394 -10.69 26.00 18.35
C ASP A 394 -10.47 24.54 18.75
N HIS A 395 -11.51 23.69 18.71
CA HIS A 395 -11.48 22.33 19.24
C HIS A 395 -12.28 21.36 18.37
N LEU A 396 -11.76 20.13 18.28
CA LEU A 396 -12.50 18.94 17.90
C LEU A 396 -12.97 18.25 19.19
N ASP A 397 -14.27 18.23 19.41
CA ASP A 397 -14.89 17.52 20.53
C ASP A 397 -15.50 16.22 20.04
N VAL A 398 -15.20 15.14 20.76
CA VAL A 398 -15.65 13.78 20.44
C VAL A 398 -16.29 13.21 21.68
N PHE A 399 -17.51 12.70 21.55
CA PHE A 399 -18.23 12.00 22.62
C PHE A 399 -18.76 10.66 22.10
N ILE A 400 -18.37 9.59 22.78
CA ILE A 400 -18.79 8.23 22.48
C ILE A 400 -19.36 7.61 23.76
N LYS A 401 -20.58 7.08 23.67
CA LYS A 401 -21.22 6.39 24.80
C LYS A 401 -21.90 5.10 24.37
N ASN A 402 -21.54 4.02 25.05
CA ASN A 402 -22.15 2.69 24.94
C ASN A 402 -22.22 2.05 26.34
N THR A 403 -22.83 0.87 26.45
CA THR A 403 -22.90 0.11 27.71
C THR A 403 -21.48 -0.26 28.16
N GLY A 404 -21.04 0.30 29.30
CA GLY A 404 -19.69 0.07 29.84
C GLY A 404 -18.58 0.92 29.21
N LEU A 405 -18.93 1.86 28.33
CA LEU A 405 -17.99 2.77 27.69
C LEU A 405 -18.53 4.21 27.69
N GLU A 406 -17.78 5.14 28.28
CA GLU A 406 -18.01 6.58 28.13
C GLU A 406 -16.68 7.26 27.86
N VAL A 407 -16.57 7.87 26.68
CA VAL A 407 -15.34 8.48 26.20
C VAL A 407 -15.65 9.89 25.73
N SER A 408 -14.86 10.84 26.21
CA SER A 408 -14.91 12.22 25.72
C SER A 408 -13.51 12.74 25.47
N PHE A 409 -13.29 13.34 24.30
CA PHE A 409 -12.07 14.06 23.97
C PHE A 409 -12.41 15.50 23.60
N SER A 410 -11.57 16.43 24.01
CA SER A 410 -11.52 17.79 23.48
C SER A 410 -10.09 18.04 23.04
N ILE A 411 -9.88 18.08 21.72
CA ILE A 411 -8.54 18.21 21.11
C ILE A 411 -8.45 19.57 20.44
N PRO A 412 -7.43 20.38 20.74
CA PRO A 412 -7.31 21.69 20.12
C PRO A 412 -7.01 21.56 18.63
N MET A 413 -7.74 22.33 17.84
CA MET A 413 -7.42 22.58 16.44
C MET A 413 -6.11 23.36 16.37
N VAL A 414 -5.18 22.89 15.56
CA VAL A 414 -3.86 23.48 15.42
C VAL A 414 -3.65 23.88 13.97
N LYS A 415 -3.23 25.13 13.75
CA LYS A 415 -2.70 25.50 12.42
C LYS A 415 -1.49 24.61 12.15
N ALA A 416 -1.46 23.99 10.98
CA ALA A 416 -0.34 23.14 10.56
C ALA A 416 0.94 24.00 10.43
N THR A 417 1.69 24.15 11.52
CA THR A 417 2.95 24.91 11.53
C THR A 417 4.15 23.99 11.29
N LYS A 418 4.01 22.69 11.56
CA LYS A 418 5.04 21.69 11.34
C LYS A 418 4.38 20.34 11.08
N ASN A 419 4.69 19.76 9.92
CA ASN A 419 4.34 18.38 9.63
C ASN A 419 5.46 17.45 10.11
N VAL A 420 5.08 16.34 10.71
CA VAL A 420 5.97 15.22 11.05
C VAL A 420 5.54 14.03 10.19
N ARG A 421 6.48 13.13 9.88
CA ARG A 421 6.15 11.88 9.19
C ARG A 421 5.82 10.79 10.21
N LEU A 422 4.94 9.86 9.84
CA LEU A 422 4.80 8.60 10.56
C LEU A 422 6.15 7.87 10.60
N SER A 423 6.38 7.08 11.65
CA SER A 423 7.54 6.19 11.67
C SER A 423 7.32 5.06 10.65
N ASN A 424 8.41 4.50 10.14
CA ASN A 424 8.32 3.35 9.24
C ASN A 424 7.72 2.14 9.99
N GLU A 425 8.19 1.88 11.22
CA GLU A 425 7.69 0.80 12.10
C GLU A 425 6.16 0.86 12.29
N TRP A 426 5.60 2.06 12.46
CA TRP A 426 4.17 2.25 12.62
C TRP A 426 3.41 1.85 11.36
N VAL A 427 3.89 2.26 10.18
CA VAL A 427 3.22 1.94 8.91
C VAL A 427 3.26 0.42 8.69
N TYR A 428 4.40 -0.21 8.94
CA TYR A 428 4.58 -1.66 8.79
C TYR A 428 3.68 -2.48 9.71
N ALA A 429 3.51 -2.01 10.95
CA ALA A 429 2.62 -2.67 11.89
C ALA A 429 1.15 -2.64 11.43
N HIS A 430 0.78 -1.76 10.48
CA HIS A 430 -0.58 -1.71 9.95
C HIS A 430 -0.82 -2.65 8.76
N ASP A 431 0.21 -3.30 8.21
CA ASP A 431 0.04 -4.32 7.17
C ASP A 431 -0.93 -5.42 7.61
N ARG A 432 -0.91 -5.77 8.89
CA ARG A 432 -1.84 -6.73 9.50
C ARG A 432 -2.52 -6.10 10.68
N VAL A 433 -3.85 -6.09 10.66
CA VAL A 433 -4.68 -5.65 11.78
C VAL A 433 -5.35 -6.86 12.38
N TYR A 434 -4.79 -7.33 13.50
CA TYR A 434 -5.33 -8.46 14.24
C TYR A 434 -6.48 -8.01 15.13
N GLY A 435 -7.58 -8.75 15.07
CA GLY A 435 -8.67 -8.67 16.02
C GLY A 435 -8.53 -9.71 17.14
N LYS A 436 -9.59 -9.84 17.95
CA LYS A 436 -9.68 -10.91 18.94
C LYS A 436 -9.58 -12.29 18.29
N LYS A 437 -9.07 -13.25 19.07
CA LYS A 437 -8.84 -14.65 18.64
C LYS A 437 -7.75 -14.82 17.57
N GLY A 438 -7.07 -13.75 17.17
CA GLY A 438 -5.94 -13.82 16.24
C GLY A 438 -6.33 -13.85 14.76
N VAL A 439 -7.60 -13.60 14.42
CA VAL A 439 -8.02 -13.33 13.04
C VAL A 439 -7.48 -11.96 12.63
N TYR A 440 -6.93 -11.81 11.43
CA TYR A 440 -6.44 -10.51 10.96
C TYR A 440 -6.92 -10.12 9.57
N ASP A 441 -7.04 -8.81 9.36
CA ASP A 441 -7.17 -8.21 8.04
C ASP A 441 -5.76 -7.87 7.52
N ASN A 442 -5.47 -8.18 6.25
CA ASN A 442 -4.28 -7.69 5.57
C ASN A 442 -4.61 -6.37 4.86
N LEU A 443 -3.76 -5.36 5.01
CA LEU A 443 -3.95 -4.04 4.43
C LEU A 443 -2.91 -3.79 3.36
N TYR A 444 -3.37 -3.37 2.19
CA TYR A 444 -2.56 -2.80 1.13
C TYR A 444 -2.85 -1.30 1.07
N TYR A 445 -1.82 -0.50 0.93
CA TYR A 445 -1.93 0.95 0.85
C TYR A 445 -1.03 1.47 -0.24
N ASN A 446 -1.21 2.73 -0.59
CA ASN A 446 -0.30 3.42 -1.51
C ASN A 446 0.62 4.36 -0.71
N GLY A 447 1.46 5.07 -1.43
CA GLY A 447 2.37 6.08 -0.94
C GLY A 447 1.73 7.23 -0.15
N GLN A 448 0.40 7.39 -0.16
CA GLN A 448 -0.28 8.38 0.69
C GLN A 448 -0.12 8.06 2.17
N LEU A 449 -0.18 6.78 2.58
CA LEU A 449 0.07 6.40 3.97
C LEU A 449 1.57 6.52 4.29
N TRP A 450 2.41 6.03 3.39
CA TRP A 450 3.86 5.99 3.55
C TRP A 450 4.52 7.37 3.67
N ASN A 451 4.00 8.33 2.90
CA ASN A 451 4.41 9.73 2.92
C ASN A 451 3.46 10.62 3.74
N ALA A 452 2.53 10.03 4.50
CA ALA A 452 1.56 10.79 5.27
C ALA A 452 2.28 11.77 6.20
N ALA A 453 1.96 13.04 6.01
CA ALA A 453 2.28 14.09 6.95
C ALA A 453 1.21 14.09 8.04
N VAL A 454 1.66 14.14 9.28
CA VAL A 454 0.81 14.32 10.46
C VAL A 454 1.12 15.63 11.16
N ILE A 455 0.09 16.24 11.73
CA ILE A 455 0.18 17.50 12.48
C ILE A 455 0.17 17.14 13.97
N PRO A 456 1.30 17.26 14.68
CA PRO A 456 1.35 16.94 16.10
C PRO A 456 0.56 17.97 16.91
N VAL A 457 -0.14 17.48 17.91
CA VAL A 457 -0.87 18.26 18.90
C VAL A 457 -0.12 18.16 20.23
N GLN A 458 0.02 19.28 20.93
CA GLN A 458 0.61 19.28 22.26
C GLN A 458 -0.30 18.50 23.23
N SER A 459 0.14 17.32 23.66
CA SER A 459 -0.67 16.39 24.45
C SER A 459 -1.20 16.99 25.76
N SER A 460 -0.47 17.91 26.38
CA SER A 460 -0.92 18.61 27.61
C SER A 460 -2.10 19.56 27.40
N ARG A 461 -2.53 19.78 26.17
CA ARG A 461 -3.72 20.59 25.81
C ARG A 461 -4.93 19.72 25.47
N VAL A 462 -4.77 18.40 25.44
CA VAL A 462 -5.86 17.46 25.16
C VAL A 462 -6.56 17.14 26.47
N MET A 463 -7.87 17.37 26.51
CA MET A 463 -8.69 16.92 27.62
C MET A 463 -9.33 15.60 27.23
N SER A 464 -9.12 14.56 28.04
CA SER A 464 -9.74 13.26 27.81
C SER A 464 -10.38 12.72 29.09
N LYS A 465 -11.48 12.00 28.92
CA LYS A 465 -12.09 11.18 29.96
C LYS A 465 -12.42 9.85 29.30
N ILE A 466 -11.85 8.78 29.83
CA ILE A 466 -12.06 7.42 29.33
C ILE A 466 -12.57 6.58 30.50
N VAL A 467 -13.83 6.19 30.41
CA VAL A 467 -14.46 5.23 31.32
C VAL A 467 -14.64 3.93 30.54
N ALA A 468 -13.68 3.02 30.70
CA ALA A 468 -13.66 1.70 30.06
C ALA A 468 -12.94 0.70 30.99
N SER A 469 -13.09 -0.61 30.76
CA SER A 469 -12.39 -1.62 31.58
C SER A 469 -10.86 -1.55 31.46
N TRP A 470 -10.35 -1.00 30.36
CA TRP A 470 -8.92 -0.85 30.09
C TRP A 470 -8.36 0.55 30.39
N SER A 471 -9.16 1.51 30.88
CA SER A 471 -8.66 2.88 31.09
C SER A 471 -7.63 3.01 32.21
N ASN A 472 -7.58 2.06 33.15
CA ASN A 472 -6.60 2.05 34.24
C ASN A 472 -5.20 1.56 33.82
N PHE A 473 -5.03 1.12 32.57
CA PHE A 473 -3.75 0.58 32.06
C PHE A 473 -2.90 1.64 31.36
N VAL A 474 -3.38 2.87 31.28
CA VAL A 474 -2.72 3.97 30.59
C VAL A 474 -2.54 5.17 31.52
N ASN A 475 -1.57 6.01 31.20
CA ASN A 475 -1.45 7.31 31.84
C ASN A 475 -2.68 8.18 31.57
N GLU A 476 -2.98 9.12 32.49
CA GLU A 476 -4.13 10.02 32.36
C GLU A 476 -4.08 10.89 31.10
N ASN A 477 -2.88 11.38 30.76
CA ASN A 477 -2.67 12.21 29.59
C ASN A 477 -2.08 11.39 28.43
N PRO A 478 -2.47 11.67 27.17
CA PRO A 478 -1.83 11.04 26.04
C PRO A 478 -0.35 11.45 25.99
N PHE A 479 0.49 10.53 25.52
CA PHE A 479 1.90 10.81 25.27
C PHE A 479 2.07 11.61 23.97
N GLU A 480 1.43 11.15 22.89
CA GLU A 480 1.54 11.73 21.56
C GLU A 480 0.17 11.77 20.88
N VAL A 481 -0.19 12.92 20.32
CA VAL A 481 -1.46 13.13 19.62
C VAL A 481 -1.17 13.77 18.27
N PHE A 482 -1.80 13.29 17.20
CA PHE A 482 -1.61 13.88 15.87
C PHE A 482 -2.81 13.69 14.94
N TYR A 483 -3.02 14.69 14.08
CA TYR A 483 -3.95 14.63 12.96
C TYR A 483 -3.25 14.19 11.68
N PHE A 484 -3.95 13.46 10.82
CA PHE A 484 -3.50 13.26 9.44
C PHE A 484 -3.74 14.52 8.61
N ASN A 485 -2.77 14.87 7.77
CA ASN A 485 -2.87 15.99 6.84
C ASN A 485 -3.19 15.54 5.40
N ALA A 486 -3.66 14.31 5.24
CA ALA A 486 -4.00 13.72 3.95
C ALA A 486 -5.08 12.64 4.14
N ASP A 487 -5.89 12.46 3.11
CA ASP A 487 -6.71 11.26 2.98
C ASP A 487 -5.81 10.06 2.64
N VAL A 488 -6.27 8.88 3.03
CA VAL A 488 -5.57 7.62 2.79
C VAL A 488 -6.56 6.64 2.17
N VAL A 489 -6.12 5.95 1.12
CA VAL A 489 -6.86 4.84 0.54
C VAL A 489 -6.14 3.55 0.91
N ASP A 490 -6.87 2.61 1.53
CA ASP A 490 -6.41 1.25 1.81
C ASP A 490 -7.31 0.22 1.12
N ILE A 491 -6.72 -0.87 0.66
CA ILE A 491 -7.45 -2.08 0.27
C ILE A 491 -7.29 -3.09 1.39
N ARG A 492 -8.39 -3.70 1.81
CA ARG A 492 -8.40 -4.72 2.87
C ARG A 492 -8.68 -6.08 2.26
N ASN A 493 -7.88 -7.04 2.66
CA ASN A 493 -8.20 -8.46 2.54
C ASN A 493 -8.58 -8.97 3.94
N PRO A 494 -9.88 -8.95 4.29
CA PRO A 494 -10.32 -9.26 5.63
C PRO A 494 -10.20 -10.76 5.91
N TRP A 495 -9.75 -11.08 7.12
CA TRP A 495 -9.73 -12.45 7.69
C TRP A 495 -8.86 -13.43 6.91
N LEU A 496 -7.74 -12.94 6.39
CA LEU A 496 -6.83 -13.69 5.52
C LEU A 496 -6.35 -15.03 6.12
N ASN A 497 -6.36 -15.17 7.46
CA ASN A 497 -5.86 -16.36 8.14
C ASN A 497 -6.94 -17.25 8.77
N LEU A 498 -8.18 -17.21 8.30
CA LEU A 498 -9.23 -18.08 8.84
C LEU A 498 -8.91 -19.56 8.71
N GLU A 499 -8.19 -19.97 7.66
CA GLU A 499 -7.78 -21.37 7.48
C GLU A 499 -6.66 -21.82 8.44
N GLU A 500 -5.95 -20.86 9.05
CA GLU A 500 -4.83 -21.13 9.98
C GLU A 500 -5.28 -21.26 11.45
N ILE A 501 -6.55 -20.92 11.77
CA ILE A 501 -7.12 -20.86 13.13
C ILE A 501 -8.10 -22.01 13.34
#